data_AF-A0A3N0YBR5-F1
#
_entry.id   AF-A0A3N0YBR5-F1
#
_cell.length_a   1.000
_cell.length_b   1.000
_cell.length_c   1.000
_cell.angle_alpha   90.00
_cell.angle_beta   90.00
_cell.angle_gamma   90.00
#
_symmetry.space_group_name_H-M   'P 1'
#
loop_
_entity.id
_entity.type
_entity.pdbx_description
1 polymer ?
#
loop_
_entity_poly.entity_id
_entity_poly.type
_entity_poly.pdbx_seq_one_letter_code
_entity_poly.pdbx_strand_id
1 'polypeptide(L)'
;MYGFYKYIPPTEFVKLHDGKYIVCEQDRNKRCQKISQKIAQEKKRLLVEIQRYNQQPDGDLVDTISVVQKLSNKAAESMIWPWQEQNTDGVDITTKKKLFDQLMLVSRLTEEKQILVKEMMQHCQYLKDSAEKVQSLMATVSVCTQTGRKSNYLALCILRPEHTKPTPTN
;
A
#
# COMPACT_ATOMS: atom_id res chain seq x y z
N MET A 1 9.77 3.48 26.98
CA MET A 1 9.96 3.33 25.53
C MET A 1 8.62 3.53 24.84
N TYR A 2 8.37 4.70 24.26
CA TYR A 2 7.14 4.95 23.49
C TYR A 2 7.36 4.46 22.07
N GLY A 3 6.72 3.33 21.72
CA GLY A 3 6.67 2.85 20.36
C GLY A 3 5.88 3.83 19.50
N PHE A 4 6.53 4.45 18.52
CA PHE A 4 5.87 5.25 17.50
C PHE A 4 5.09 4.31 16.57
N TYR A 5 3.82 4.06 16.89
CA TYR A 5 2.89 3.48 15.92
C TYR A 5 2.67 4.51 14.80
N LYS A 6 3.25 4.25 13.62
CA LYS A 6 2.89 4.97 12.39
C LYS A 6 1.43 4.63 12.06
N TYR A 7 0.53 5.58 12.33
CA TYR A 7 -0.84 5.52 11.83
C TYR A 7 -0.81 5.66 10.31
N ILE A 8 -1.09 4.57 9.60
CA ILE A 8 -1.31 4.57 8.15
C ILE A 8 -2.82 4.62 7.94
N PRO A 9 -3.39 5.77 7.52
CA PRO A 9 -4.82 5.87 7.28
C PRO A 9 -5.23 4.91 6.15
N PRO A 10 -6.45 4.36 6.19
CA PRO A 10 -7.00 3.50 5.17
C PRO A 10 -7.43 4.34 3.97
N THR A 11 -6.45 4.82 3.21
CA THR A 11 -6.66 5.33 1.86
C THR A 11 -6.57 4.14 0.91
N GLU A 12 -7.71 3.82 0.29
CA GLU A 12 -7.91 2.96 -0.88
C GLU A 12 -6.65 2.21 -1.34
N PHE A 13 -6.46 1.01 -0.79
CA PHE A 13 -5.41 0.11 -1.23
C PHE A 13 -5.77 -0.46 -2.60
N VAL A 14 -5.03 -0.08 -3.65
CA VAL A 14 -5.14 -0.77 -4.94
C VAL A 14 -4.29 -2.03 -4.87
N LYS A 15 -4.93 -3.21 -4.94
CA LYS A 15 -4.23 -4.50 -5.08
C LYS A 15 -3.65 -4.60 -6.49
N LEU A 16 -2.33 -4.74 -6.58
CA LEU A 16 -1.70 -5.25 -7.80
C LEU A 16 -1.75 -6.79 -7.81
N HIS A 17 -1.64 -7.36 -9.01
CA HIS A 17 -1.78 -8.79 -9.30
C HIS A 17 -0.77 -9.70 -8.55
N ASP A 18 0.29 -9.12 -7.96
CA ASP A 18 1.37 -9.84 -7.26
C ASP A 18 1.36 -9.66 -5.72
N GLY A 19 0.24 -9.28 -5.12
CA GLY A 19 0.11 -9.20 -3.65
C GLY A 19 0.87 -8.03 -3.00
N LYS A 20 1.41 -7.11 -3.81
CA LYS A 20 2.06 -5.88 -3.33
C LYS A 20 1.03 -4.76 -3.19
N TYR A 21 0.86 -4.25 -1.96
CA TYR A 21 0.06 -3.06 -1.69
C TYR A 21 0.93 -1.81 -1.88
N ILE A 22 0.53 -0.91 -2.79
CA ILE A 22 1.10 0.43 -2.87
C ILE A 22 0.16 1.36 -2.11
N VAL A 23 0.69 2.06 -1.11
CA VAL A 23 -0.02 3.23 -0.57
C VAL A 23 -0.12 4.23 -1.73
N CYS A 24 -1.32 4.72 -2.04
CA CYS A 24 -1.52 5.78 -3.04
C CYS A 24 -0.96 7.13 -2.53
N GLU A 25 0.35 7.20 -2.30
CA GLU A 25 1.13 8.42 -2.06
C GLU A 25 1.22 9.29 -3.31
N GLN A 26 0.98 8.70 -4.49
CA GLN A 26 1.17 9.31 -5.80
C GLN A 26 0.37 10.61 -5.98
N ASP A 27 -0.87 10.69 -5.48
CA ASP A 27 -1.72 11.87 -5.70
C ASP A 27 -1.63 12.90 -4.56
N ARG A 28 -1.34 12.45 -3.34
CA ARG A 28 -1.06 13.35 -2.21
C ARG A 28 0.24 14.11 -2.43
N ASN A 29 1.29 13.43 -2.89
CA ASN A 29 2.59 14.06 -3.18
C ASN A 29 2.48 15.09 -4.30
N LYS A 30 1.70 14.82 -5.36
CA LYS A 30 1.44 15.81 -6.43
C LYS A 30 0.69 17.04 -5.91
N ARG A 31 -0.34 16.87 -5.08
CA ARG A 31 -1.09 18.00 -4.49
C ARG A 31 -0.20 18.83 -3.57
N CYS A 32 0.54 18.19 -2.67
CA CYS A 32 1.49 18.85 -1.78
C CYS A 32 2.57 19.59 -2.56
N GLN A 33 3.10 18.99 -3.62
CA GLN A 33 4.08 19.63 -4.50
C GLN A 33 3.50 20.86 -5.20
N LYS A 34 2.28 20.79 -5.74
CA LYS A 34 1.60 21.94 -6.36
C LYS A 34 1.39 23.09 -5.35
N ILE A 35 1.00 22.76 -4.12
CA ILE A 35 0.83 23.75 -3.05
C ILE A 35 2.18 24.41 -2.72
N SER A 36 3.23 23.61 -2.51
CA SER A 36 4.58 24.13 -2.23
C SER A 36 5.10 25.01 -3.37
N GLN A 37 4.85 24.62 -4.62
CA GLN A 37 5.20 25.42 -5.80
C GLN A 37 4.47 26.76 -5.81
N LYS A 38 3.15 26.76 -5.56
CA LYS A 38 2.36 27.99 -5.49
C LYS A 38 2.84 28.92 -4.38
N ILE A 39 3.14 28.38 -3.20
CA ILE A 39 3.70 29.16 -2.08
C ILE A 39 5.06 29.76 -2.47
N ALA A 40 5.93 28.99 -3.12
CA ALA A 40 7.23 29.49 -3.56
C ALA A 40 7.11 30.60 -4.62
N GLN A 41 6.14 30.49 -5.54
CA GLN A 41 5.84 31.51 -6.54
C GLN A 41 5.36 32.81 -5.90
N GLU A 42 4.39 32.74 -4.97
CA GLU A 42 3.88 33.92 -4.29
C GLU A 42 4.95 34.58 -3.40
N LYS A 43 5.80 33.79 -2.72
CA LYS A 43 6.96 34.32 -1.99
C LYS A 43 7.91 35.09 -2.90
N LYS A 44 8.25 34.55 -4.08
CA LYS A 44 9.10 35.25 -5.06
C LYS A 44 8.45 36.54 -5.55
N ARG A 45 7.15 36.51 -5.87
CA ARG A 45 6.39 37.70 -6.29
C ARG A 45 6.45 38.79 -5.22
N LEU A 46 6.22 38.43 -3.96
CA LEU A 46 6.27 39.37 -2.84
C LEU A 46 7.66 40.03 -2.70
N LEU A 47 8.75 39.27 -2.83
CA LEU A 47 10.11 39.81 -2.75
C LEU A 47 10.40 40.82 -3.85
N VAL A 48 9.98 40.52 -5.09
CA VAL A 48 10.12 41.43 -6.22
C VAL A 48 9.32 42.73 -5.99
N GLU A 49 8.13 42.62 -5.42
CA GLU A 49 7.28 43.79 -5.16
C GLU A 49 7.83 44.68 -4.04
N ILE A 50 8.37 44.08 -2.97
CA ILE A 50 9.07 44.82 -1.90
C ILE A 50 10.28 45.57 -2.47
N GLN A 51 11.06 44.92 -3.34
CA GLN A 51 12.20 45.56 -3.99
C GLN A 51 11.76 46.74 -4.87
N ARG A 52 10.66 46.60 -5.62
CA ARG A 52 10.09 47.68 -6.45
C ARG A 52 9.60 48.85 -5.59
N TYR A 53 8.94 48.55 -4.47
CA TYR A 53 8.44 49.55 -3.54
C TYR A 53 9.58 50.35 -2.91
N ASN A 54 10.63 49.67 -2.45
CA ASN A 54 11.80 50.30 -1.84
C ASN A 54 12.64 51.15 -2.82
N GLN A 55 12.39 51.05 -4.13
CA GLN A 55 13.02 51.91 -5.15
C GLN A 55 12.27 53.24 -5.32
N GLN A 56 11.12 53.43 -4.68
CA GLN A 56 10.37 54.68 -4.76
C GLN A 56 10.99 55.74 -3.83
N PRO A 57 11.18 56.99 -4.32
CA PRO A 57 11.92 58.02 -3.60
C PRO A 57 11.18 58.62 -2.39
N ASP A 58 9.88 58.34 -2.25
CA ASP A 58 9.00 58.95 -1.24
C ASP A 58 8.36 57.91 -0.29
N GLY A 59 8.87 56.66 -0.32
CA GLY A 59 8.34 55.54 0.47
C GLY A 59 9.22 55.19 1.66
N ASP A 60 8.59 54.78 2.77
CA ASP A 60 9.29 54.19 3.90
C ASP A 60 9.94 52.87 3.50
N LEU A 61 11.23 52.68 3.84
CA LEU A 61 11.93 51.44 3.50
C LEU A 61 11.31 50.24 4.22
N VAL A 62 10.87 49.25 3.45
CA VAL A 62 10.33 48.00 3.95
C VAL A 62 11.44 46.97 4.11
N ASP A 63 11.74 46.60 5.35
CA ASP A 63 12.63 45.48 5.64
C ASP A 63 11.96 44.15 5.27
N THR A 64 12.60 43.45 4.34
CA THR A 64 12.15 42.14 3.84
C THR A 64 12.15 41.08 4.94
N ILE A 65 13.14 41.11 5.84
CA ILE A 65 13.28 40.10 6.89
C ILE A 65 12.13 40.23 7.90
N SER A 66 11.83 41.45 8.34
CA SER A 66 10.69 41.77 9.20
C SER A 66 9.35 41.34 8.60
N VAL A 67 9.12 41.57 7.30
CA VAL A 67 7.88 41.14 6.62
C VAL A 67 7.76 39.61 6.60
N VAL A 68 8.82 38.90 6.23
CA VAL A 68 8.82 37.43 6.22
C VAL A 68 8.56 36.87 7.61
N GLN A 69 9.18 37.46 8.65
CA GLN A 69 9.01 37.03 10.02
C GLN A 69 7.58 37.30 10.53
N LYS A 70 7.01 38.47 10.26
CA LYS A 70 5.61 38.80 10.59
C LYS A 70 4.62 37.87 9.90
N LEU A 71 4.84 37.53 8.63
CA LEU A 71 4.00 36.59 7.90
C LEU A 71 4.13 35.16 8.46
N SER A 72 5.32 34.74 8.86
CA SER A 72 5.54 33.43 9.50
C SER A 72 4.86 33.34 10.86
N ASN A 73 4.96 34.40 11.68
CA ASN A 73 4.32 34.45 13.00
C ASN A 73 2.79 34.49 12.87
N LYS A 74 2.26 35.30 11.95
CA LYS A 74 0.81 35.36 11.67
C LYS A 74 0.27 34.04 11.11
N ALA A 75 1.07 33.33 10.31
CA ALA A 75 0.73 31.98 9.88
C ALA A 75 0.70 31.01 11.07
N ALA A 76 1.63 31.10 12.02
CA ALA A 76 1.61 30.28 13.22
C ALA A 76 0.42 30.60 14.15
N GLU A 77 0.02 31.87 14.25
CA GLU A 77 -1.13 32.33 15.06
C GLU A 77 -2.49 31.98 14.42
N SER A 78 -2.58 32.02 13.08
CA SER A 78 -3.80 31.76 12.33
C SER A 78 -3.95 30.30 11.88
N MET A 79 -2.91 29.47 12.01
CA MET A 79 -2.97 28.05 11.66
C MET A 79 -3.46 27.24 12.85
N ILE A 80 -4.75 27.42 13.16
CA ILE A 80 -5.49 26.40 13.91
C ILE A 80 -5.56 25.19 12.99
N TRP A 81 -4.81 24.15 13.31
CA TRP A 81 -4.90 22.91 12.55
C TRP A 81 -6.34 22.38 12.62
N PRO A 82 -6.86 21.69 11.59
CA PRO A 82 -8.22 21.13 11.62
C PRO A 82 -8.48 20.20 12.83
N TRP A 83 -7.41 19.68 13.46
CA TRP A 83 -7.52 18.91 14.71
C TRP A 83 -7.43 19.72 16.01
N GLN A 84 -7.16 21.01 15.92
CA GLN A 84 -7.21 21.99 17.01
C GLN A 84 -8.43 22.92 16.92
N GLU A 85 -9.23 22.79 15.86
CA GLU A 85 -10.49 23.52 15.72
C GLU A 85 -11.46 23.06 16.82
N GLN A 86 -11.92 24.00 17.66
CA GLN A 86 -12.99 23.71 18.61
C GLN A 86 -14.23 23.31 17.79
N ASN A 87 -14.62 22.05 17.93
CA ASN A 87 -15.73 21.47 17.19
C ASN A 87 -16.98 22.35 17.36
N THR A 88 -17.52 22.85 16.25
CA THR A 88 -18.76 23.63 16.21
C THR A 88 -19.95 22.82 16.79
N ASP A 89 -19.83 21.50 16.74
CA ASP A 89 -20.83 20.52 17.18
C ASP A 89 -20.69 20.11 18.66
N GLY A 90 -19.72 20.68 19.39
CA GLY A 90 -19.48 20.39 20.81
C GLY A 90 -18.86 19.03 21.13
N VAL A 91 -18.65 18.15 20.14
CA VAL A 91 -18.04 16.82 20.32
C VAL A 91 -16.53 16.89 20.13
N ASP A 92 -15.76 16.57 21.18
CA ASP A 92 -14.30 16.56 21.13
C ASP A 92 -13.74 15.67 20.02
N ILE A 93 -12.67 16.12 19.37
CA ILE A 93 -12.03 15.42 18.28
C ILE A 93 -11.47 14.05 18.70
N THR A 94 -11.07 13.91 19.97
CA THR A 94 -10.61 12.60 20.47
C THR A 94 -11.74 11.57 20.45
N THR A 95 -12.98 12.01 20.66
CA THR A 95 -14.17 11.15 20.60
C THR A 95 -14.49 10.76 19.16
N LYS A 96 -14.47 11.73 18.23
CA LYS A 96 -14.63 11.46 16.79
C LYS A 96 -13.56 10.47 16.29
N LYS A 97 -12.31 10.67 16.71
CA LYS A 97 -11.20 9.75 16.40
C LYS A 97 -11.43 8.35 16.95
N LYS A 98 -11.82 8.20 18.22
CA LYS A 98 -12.08 6.88 18.83
C LYS A 98 -13.15 6.12 18.06
N LEU A 99 -14.25 6.78 17.68
CA LEU A 99 -15.32 6.16 16.90
C LEU A 99 -14.83 5.74 15.51
N PHE A 100 -14.06 6.60 14.84
CA PHE A 100 -13.47 6.27 13.56
C PHE A 100 -12.51 5.08 13.67
N ASP A 101 -11.62 5.08 14.66
CA ASP A 101 -10.67 3.99 14.91
C ASP A 101 -11.39 2.67 15.20
N GLN A 102 -12.51 2.70 15.95
CA GLN A 102 -13.36 1.52 16.17
C GLN A 102 -14.01 1.00 14.89
N LEU A 103 -14.61 1.89 14.10
CA LEU A 103 -15.21 1.53 12.81
C LEU A 103 -14.16 0.90 11.90
N MET A 104 -12.97 1.50 11.83
CA MET A 104 -11.87 0.98 11.03
C MET A 104 -11.39 -0.39 11.50
N LEU A 105 -11.30 -0.61 12.80
CA LEU A 105 -10.96 -1.92 13.36
C LEU A 105 -11.96 -2.98 12.93
N VAL A 106 -13.27 -2.69 13.01
CA VAL A 106 -14.32 -3.62 12.58
C VAL A 106 -14.23 -3.93 11.09
N SER A 107 -14.01 -2.91 10.24
CA SER A 107 -13.80 -3.11 8.81
C SER A 107 -12.58 -4.00 8.53
N ARG A 108 -11.47 -3.77 9.24
CA ARG A 108 -10.25 -4.56 9.11
C ARG A 108 -10.44 -6.02 9.52
N LEU A 109 -11.07 -6.26 10.66
CA LEU A 109 -11.37 -7.61 11.14
C LEU A 109 -12.31 -8.36 10.18
N THR A 110 -13.25 -7.64 9.57
CA THR A 110 -14.16 -8.22 8.57
C THR A 110 -13.39 -8.65 7.33
N GLU A 111 -12.46 -7.84 6.85
CA GLU A 111 -11.57 -8.20 5.73
C GLU A 111 -10.68 -9.40 6.06
N GLU A 112 -10.01 -9.38 7.22
CA GLU A 112 -9.12 -10.47 7.65
C GLU A 112 -9.87 -11.80 7.79
N LYS A 113 -11.09 -11.78 8.34
CA LYS A 113 -11.95 -12.97 8.39
C LYS A 113 -12.24 -13.53 6.99
N GLN A 114 -12.56 -12.67 6.02
CA GLN A 114 -12.83 -13.11 4.65
C GLN A 114 -11.61 -13.71 3.98
N ILE A 115 -10.43 -13.12 4.22
CA ILE A 115 -9.15 -13.64 3.70
C ILE A 115 -8.88 -15.03 4.30
N LEU A 116 -8.96 -15.16 5.63
CA LEU A 116 -8.68 -16.41 6.33
C LEU A 116 -9.58 -17.55 5.84
N VAL A 117 -10.89 -17.30 5.68
CA VAL A 117 -11.83 -18.31 5.16
C VAL A 117 -11.44 -18.74 3.74
N LYS A 118 -11.06 -17.79 2.86
CA LYS A 118 -10.63 -18.12 1.50
C LYS A 118 -9.36 -18.96 1.49
N GLU A 119 -8.37 -18.61 2.32
CA GLU A 119 -7.12 -19.37 2.42
C GLU A 119 -7.36 -20.79 2.97
N MET A 120 -8.20 -20.93 4.00
CA MET A 120 -8.59 -22.24 4.53
C MET A 120 -9.29 -23.09 3.48
N MET A 121 -10.22 -22.52 2.71
CA MET A 121 -10.89 -23.23 1.63
C MET A 121 -9.89 -23.70 0.56
N GLN A 122 -8.97 -22.83 0.15
CA GLN A 122 -7.92 -23.18 -0.82
C GLN A 122 -7.01 -24.29 -0.29
N HIS A 123 -6.63 -24.23 0.99
CA HIS A 123 -5.81 -25.26 1.61
C HIS A 123 -6.54 -26.60 1.71
N CYS A 124 -7.82 -26.61 2.09
CA CYS A 124 -8.64 -27.82 2.09
C CYS A 124 -8.77 -28.42 0.69
N GLN A 125 -8.96 -27.59 -0.34
CA GLN A 125 -9.02 -28.06 -1.72
C GLN A 125 -7.70 -28.66 -2.17
N TYR A 126 -6.58 -27.99 -1.88
CA TYR A 126 -5.25 -28.50 -2.18
C TYR A 126 -4.98 -29.87 -1.54
N LEU A 127 -5.34 -30.03 -0.25
CA LEU A 127 -5.19 -31.30 0.45
C LEU A 127 -6.05 -32.40 -0.18
N LYS A 128 -7.27 -32.08 -0.60
CA LYS A 128 -8.16 -33.02 -1.29
C LYS A 128 -7.55 -33.48 -2.61
N ASP A 129 -7.11 -32.54 -3.45
CA ASP A 129 -6.47 -32.85 -4.73
C ASP A 129 -5.20 -33.68 -4.53
N SER A 130 -4.43 -33.38 -3.48
CA SER A 130 -3.23 -34.15 -3.15
C SER A 130 -3.55 -35.58 -2.71
N ALA A 131 -4.62 -35.77 -1.92
CA ALA A 131 -5.05 -37.10 -1.50
C ALA A 131 -5.53 -37.93 -2.70
N GLU A 132 -6.29 -37.33 -3.61
CA GLU A 132 -6.75 -37.97 -4.85
C GLU A 132 -5.55 -38.41 -5.72
N LYS A 133 -4.52 -37.57 -5.86
CA LYS A 133 -3.28 -37.92 -6.56
C LYS A 133 -2.57 -39.11 -5.92
N VAL A 134 -2.44 -39.13 -4.59
CA VAL A 134 -1.82 -40.25 -3.86
C VAL A 134 -2.63 -41.53 -4.04
N GLN A 135 -3.96 -41.47 -3.98
CA GLN A 135 -4.82 -42.63 -4.22
C GLN A 135 -4.68 -43.16 -5.65
N SER A 136 -4.63 -42.27 -6.64
CA SER A 136 -4.38 -42.66 -8.04
C SER A 136 -3.03 -43.36 -8.20
N LEU A 137 -1.95 -42.83 -7.59
CA LEU A 137 -0.63 -43.45 -7.62
C LEU A 137 -0.62 -44.81 -6.89
N MET A 138 -1.34 -44.92 -5.78
CA MET A 138 -1.46 -46.18 -5.04
C MET A 138 -2.21 -47.24 -5.86
N ALA A 139 -3.26 -46.85 -6.58
CA ALA A 139 -4.00 -47.72 -7.48
C ALA A 139 -3.12 -48.22 -8.64
N THR A 140 -2.33 -47.35 -9.27
CA THR A 140 -1.42 -47.77 -10.35
C THR A 140 -0.32 -48.70 -9.85
N VAL A 141 0.30 -48.42 -8.70
CA VAL A 141 1.28 -49.31 -8.07
C VAL A 141 0.63 -50.66 -7.71
N SER A 142 -0.58 -50.67 -7.16
CA SER A 142 -1.30 -51.91 -6.84
C SER A 142 -1.55 -52.76 -8.10
N VAL A 143 -1.98 -52.14 -9.20
CA VAL A 143 -2.13 -52.82 -10.50
C VAL A 143 -0.80 -53.38 -11.00
N CYS A 144 0.30 -52.63 -10.91
CA CYS A 144 1.64 -53.10 -11.26
C CYS A 144 2.12 -54.28 -10.40
N THR A 145 1.79 -54.31 -9.10
CA THR A 145 2.16 -55.44 -8.22
C THR A 145 1.33 -56.70 -8.49
N GLN A 146 0.09 -56.56 -8.96
CA GLN A 146 -0.77 -57.70 -9.33
C GLN A 146 -0.39 -58.28 -10.70
N THR A 147 -0.03 -57.43 -11.67
CA THR A 147 0.50 -57.89 -12.96
C THR A 147 1.94 -58.41 -12.83
N GLY A 148 2.72 -57.91 -11.86
CA GLY A 148 4.06 -58.40 -11.52
C GLY A 148 4.13 -59.81 -10.92
N ARG A 149 3.01 -60.41 -10.49
CA ARG A 149 2.95 -61.84 -10.11
C ARG A 149 2.67 -62.78 -11.29
N LYS A 150 2.35 -62.26 -12.47
CA LYS A 150 2.15 -63.03 -13.70
C LYS A 150 2.99 -62.50 -14.86
N SER A 151 4.27 -62.20 -14.63
CA SER A 151 5.27 -62.45 -15.68
C SER A 151 6.69 -62.30 -15.14
N ASN A 152 7.33 -63.45 -14.84
CA ASN A 152 8.79 -63.53 -14.79
C ASN A 152 9.40 -63.62 -16.20
N TYR A 153 8.63 -63.32 -17.25
CA TYR A 153 9.10 -63.18 -18.62
C TYR A 153 8.62 -61.82 -19.12
N LEU A 154 9.34 -60.75 -18.80
CA LEU A 154 9.43 -59.47 -19.52
C LEU A 154 10.13 -58.45 -18.61
N ALA A 155 11.35 -58.80 -18.19
CA ALA A 155 12.32 -57.84 -17.72
C ALA A 155 12.80 -57.02 -18.94
N LEU A 156 12.02 -56.05 -19.41
CA LEU A 156 12.42 -55.14 -20.48
C LEU A 156 11.43 -53.98 -20.61
N CYS A 157 11.44 -53.05 -19.66
CA CYS A 157 10.89 -51.69 -19.88
C CYS A 157 11.47 -50.60 -18.96
N ILE A 158 12.46 -50.88 -18.10
CA ILE A 158 13.23 -49.82 -17.45
C ILE A 158 14.46 -49.49 -18.30
N LEU A 159 14.28 -48.90 -19.48
CA LEU A 159 15.33 -48.12 -20.14
C LEU A 159 14.69 -46.97 -20.96
N ARG A 160 14.77 -45.77 -20.35
CA ARG A 160 14.93 -44.42 -20.93
C ARG A 160 14.94 -44.30 -22.48
N PRO A 161 14.28 -43.26 -23.01
CA PRO A 161 14.96 -42.31 -23.91
C PRO A 161 14.79 -40.86 -23.40
N GLU A 162 15.87 -40.11 -23.09
CA GLU A 162 16.58 -39.24 -24.05
C GLU A 162 15.61 -38.28 -24.77
N HIS A 163 15.33 -37.12 -24.16
CA HIS A 163 14.81 -35.96 -24.87
C HIS A 163 16.01 -35.07 -25.28
N THR A 164 16.57 -35.34 -26.45
CA THR A 164 17.36 -34.36 -27.20
C THR A 164 16.39 -33.37 -27.86
N LYS A 165 16.59 -32.08 -27.60
CA LYS A 165 15.87 -30.97 -28.25
C LYS A 165 16.32 -30.83 -29.71
N PRO A 166 15.44 -30.55 -30.68
CA PRO A 166 15.86 -30.01 -31.96
C PRO A 166 15.96 -28.47 -31.91
N THR A 167 17.10 -27.99 -32.38
CA THR A 167 17.49 -26.63 -32.74
C THR A 167 16.54 -26.05 -33.81
N PRO A 168 16.22 -24.74 -33.81
CA PRO A 168 15.44 -24.13 -34.88
C PRO A 168 16.33 -23.84 -36.09
N THR A 169 15.81 -24.12 -37.29
CA THR A 169 16.43 -23.73 -38.57
C THR A 169 15.57 -22.63 -39.20
N ASN A 170 16.21 -21.47 -39.39
CA ASN A 170 15.81 -20.25 -40.13
C ASN A 170 14.41 -19.67 -39.93
#